data_AF-J2H3U2-F1
#
_entry.id   AF-J2H3U2-F1
#
_cell.length_a   1.000
_cell.length_b   1.000
_cell.length_c   1.000
_cell.angle_alpha   90.00
_cell.angle_beta   90.00
_cell.angle_gamma   90.00
#
_symmetry.space_group_name_H-M   'P 1'
#
loop_
_entity.id
_entity.type
_entity.pdbx_description
1 polymer ?
#
loop_
_entity_poly.entity_id
_entity_poly.type
_entity_poly.pdbx_seq_one_letter_code
_entity_poly.pdbx_strand_id
1 'polypeptide(L)'
;MFESNKGVEQNVPMSYNLLLVGPPGLGKTLLATCLPGIMPNMTIHESYEVTKIYSIAGQLKRESGLVEERPFRAPHHTITATALIGGGAQIPRPGECSLSHGGILFLDEIPEFSRHVLEVLRQPLESGVVTIGRYKQVFTFPARFLLIGSCNPCPCR
;
A
#
# COMPACT_ATOMS: atom_id res chain seq x y z
N MET A 1 23.01 -31.57 -2.91
CA MET A 1 22.98 -30.87 -4.20
C MET A 1 21.55 -30.42 -4.48
N PHE A 2 21.24 -29.18 -4.12
CA PHE A 2 20.13 -28.42 -4.68
C PHE A 2 20.66 -27.00 -4.82
N GLU A 3 21.49 -26.81 -5.84
CA GLU A 3 21.76 -25.48 -6.39
C GLU A 3 20.54 -25.10 -7.22
N SER A 4 19.94 -23.96 -6.94
CA SER A 4 19.10 -23.30 -7.93
C SER A 4 19.24 -21.80 -7.77
N ASN A 5 20.04 -21.24 -8.68
CA ASN A 5 19.91 -19.93 -9.30
C ASN A 5 19.37 -18.82 -8.40
N LYS A 6 20.30 -18.02 -7.86
CA LYS A 6 20.06 -16.60 -7.59
C LYS A 6 19.79 -15.89 -8.92
N GLY A 7 18.59 -16.06 -9.45
CA GLY A 7 18.01 -15.12 -10.40
C GLY A 7 17.92 -13.79 -9.67
N VAL A 8 18.57 -12.78 -10.20
CA VAL A 8 18.43 -11.41 -9.71
C VAL A 8 16.98 -11.00 -9.95
N GLU A 9 16.11 -11.24 -8.96
CA GLU A 9 14.78 -10.65 -8.90
C GLU A 9 14.96 -9.14 -8.74
N GLN A 10 14.98 -8.43 -9.87
CA GLN A 10 14.87 -6.98 -9.89
C GLN A 10 13.46 -6.59 -9.43
N ASN A 11 13.25 -6.60 -8.11
CA ASN A 11 12.23 -5.77 -7.51
C ASN A 11 12.62 -4.33 -7.80
N VAL A 12 11.79 -3.58 -8.52
CA VAL A 12 11.99 -2.13 -8.67
C VAL A 12 11.86 -1.55 -7.27
N PRO A 13 12.93 -0.97 -6.69
CA PRO A 13 12.86 -0.49 -5.33
C PRO A 13 12.00 0.78 -5.34
N MET A 14 10.82 0.72 -4.72
CA MET A 14 9.99 1.90 -4.43
C MET A 14 10.69 2.71 -3.33
N SER A 15 11.74 3.42 -3.74
CA SER A 15 12.78 3.96 -2.83
C SER A 15 12.49 5.35 -2.32
N TYR A 16 11.45 6.02 -2.86
CA TYR A 16 11.19 7.43 -2.59
C TYR A 16 9.71 7.62 -2.30
N ASN A 17 9.38 8.14 -1.12
CA ASN A 17 8.04 8.64 -0.84
C ASN A 17 7.92 10.07 -1.37
N LEU A 18 6.72 10.44 -1.84
CA LEU A 18 6.47 11.76 -2.42
C LEU A 18 5.54 12.56 -1.51
N LEU A 19 5.83 13.86 -1.34
CA LEU A 19 4.92 14.81 -0.69
C LEU A 19 4.57 15.92 -1.68
N LEU A 20 3.29 16.00 -2.03
CA LEU A 20 2.72 17.01 -2.93
C LEU A 20 2.24 18.19 -2.09
N VAL A 21 2.95 19.31 -2.17
CA VAL A 21 2.60 20.55 -1.46
C VAL A 21 2.03 21.55 -2.45
N GLY A 22 0.83 22.06 -2.20
CA GLY A 22 0.27 23.15 -2.99
C GLY A 22 -1.17 23.48 -2.62
N PRO A 23 -1.69 24.65 -3.02
CA PRO A 23 -3.06 25.07 -2.72
C PRO A 23 -4.13 24.07 -3.21
N PRO A 24 -5.35 24.13 -2.66
CA PRO A 24 -6.47 23.30 -3.10
C PRO A 24 -6.76 23.54 -4.60
N GLY A 25 -7.19 22.51 -5.30
CA GLY A 25 -7.56 22.60 -6.72
C GLY A 25 -6.42 22.48 -7.75
N LEU A 26 -5.15 22.33 -7.33
CA LEU A 26 -4.02 22.09 -8.26
C LEU A 26 -3.93 20.66 -8.83
N GLY A 27 -4.95 19.83 -8.66
CA GLY A 27 -4.95 18.46 -9.19
C GLY A 27 -3.94 17.51 -8.54
N LYS A 28 -3.56 17.73 -7.27
CA LYS A 28 -2.65 16.82 -6.53
C LYS A 28 -3.15 15.36 -6.55
N THR A 29 -4.44 15.19 -6.29
CA THR A 29 -5.13 13.88 -6.37
C THR A 29 -5.09 13.33 -7.79
N LEU A 30 -5.28 14.17 -8.82
CA LEU A 30 -5.19 13.75 -10.23
C LEU A 30 -3.78 13.26 -10.58
N LEU A 31 -2.74 14.00 -10.17
CA LEU A 31 -1.35 13.60 -10.37
C LEU A 31 -1.06 12.25 -9.71
N ALA A 32 -1.54 12.04 -8.47
CA ALA A 32 -1.40 10.77 -7.78
C ALA A 32 -2.10 9.61 -8.52
N THR A 33 -3.33 9.82 -8.99
CA THR A 33 -4.11 8.79 -9.71
C THR A 33 -3.55 8.46 -11.10
N CYS A 34 -2.82 9.37 -11.74
CA CYS A 34 -2.16 9.10 -13.02
C CYS A 34 -0.87 8.27 -12.86
N LEU A 35 -0.25 8.25 -11.67
CA LEU A 35 1.03 7.59 -11.46
C LEU A 35 1.04 6.08 -11.75
N PRO A 36 0.04 5.27 -11.34
CA PRO A 36 0.01 3.85 -11.68
C PRO A 36 0.16 3.57 -13.18
N GLY A 37 -0.41 4.43 -14.03
CA GLY A 37 -0.37 4.29 -15.49
C GLY A 37 0.98 4.60 -16.13
N ILE A 38 1.90 5.26 -15.41
CA ILE A 38 3.27 5.53 -15.89
C ILE A 38 4.32 4.67 -15.19
N MET A 39 3.94 3.91 -14.16
CA MET A 39 4.82 2.95 -13.51
C MET A 39 5.11 1.77 -14.47
N PRO A 40 6.26 1.09 -14.32
CA PRO A 40 6.53 -0.12 -15.10
C PRO A 40 5.42 -1.15 -14.90
N ASN A 41 5.06 -1.89 -15.96
CA ASN A 41 4.11 -2.99 -15.84
C ASN A 41 4.56 -3.99 -14.77
N MET A 42 3.60 -4.64 -14.10
CA MET A 42 3.92 -5.68 -13.12
C MET A 42 4.53 -6.89 -13.81
N THR A 43 5.53 -7.46 -13.16
CA THR A 43 5.99 -8.81 -13.45
C THR A 43 4.93 -9.83 -13.06
N ILE A 44 4.99 -11.03 -13.63
CA ILE A 44 4.10 -12.15 -13.26
C ILE A 44 4.18 -12.44 -11.75
N HIS A 45 5.37 -12.30 -11.16
CA HIS A 45 5.58 -12.56 -9.73
C HIS A 45 4.89 -11.50 -8.85
N GLU A 46 5.07 -10.20 -9.15
CA GLU A 46 4.37 -9.11 -8.47
C GLU A 46 2.85 -9.28 -8.59
N SER A 47 2.37 -9.56 -9.81
CA SER A 47 0.96 -9.80 -10.09
C SER A 47 0.39 -10.95 -9.25
N TYR A 48 1.15 -12.04 -9.09
CA TYR A 48 0.77 -13.16 -8.23
C TYR A 48 0.75 -12.80 -6.74
N GLU A 49 1.73 -12.03 -6.24
CA GLU A 49 1.74 -11.54 -4.85
C GLU A 49 0.51 -10.66 -4.56
N VAL A 50 0.22 -9.70 -5.43
CA VAL A 50 -0.95 -8.82 -5.31
C VAL A 50 -2.24 -9.64 -5.33
N THR A 51 -2.36 -10.58 -6.28
CA THR A 51 -3.54 -11.45 -6.40
C THR A 51 -3.77 -12.26 -5.13
N LYS A 52 -2.72 -12.80 -4.50
CA LYS A 52 -2.83 -13.51 -3.22
C LYS A 52 -3.39 -12.63 -2.11
N ILE A 53 -2.91 -11.39 -1.99
CA ILE A 53 -3.39 -10.46 -0.97
C ILE A 53 -4.89 -10.17 -1.17
N TYR A 54 -5.29 -9.88 -2.40
CA TYR A 54 -6.69 -9.60 -2.74
C TYR A 54 -7.60 -10.83 -2.54
N SER A 55 -7.07 -12.03 -2.77
CA SER A 55 -7.76 -13.29 -2.47
C SER A 55 -8.05 -13.42 -0.99
N ILE A 56 -7.04 -13.21 -0.13
CA ILE A 56 -7.18 -13.28 1.34
C ILE A 56 -8.12 -12.17 1.84
N ALA A 57 -8.07 -10.98 1.22
CA ALA A 57 -8.97 -9.88 1.53
C ALA A 57 -10.43 -10.15 1.12
N GLY A 58 -10.68 -11.15 0.28
CA GLY A 58 -11.99 -11.42 -0.32
C GLY A 58 -12.41 -10.38 -1.35
N GLN A 59 -11.45 -9.69 -1.98
CA GLN A 59 -11.68 -8.62 -2.97
C GLN A 59 -11.51 -9.08 -4.42
N LEU A 60 -11.13 -10.34 -4.66
CA LEU A 60 -11.15 -10.91 -6.01
C LEU A 60 -12.57 -11.29 -6.43
N LYS A 61 -12.91 -11.02 -7.68
CA LYS A 61 -14.13 -11.58 -8.31
C LYS A 61 -13.89 -13.07 -8.55
N ARG A 62 -14.96 -13.88 -8.51
CA ARG A 62 -14.86 -15.35 -8.67
C ARG A 62 -14.25 -15.80 -10.01
N GLU A 63 -14.25 -14.92 -11.01
CA GLU A 63 -13.80 -15.21 -12.38
C GLU A 63 -12.58 -14.37 -12.80
N SER A 64 -12.03 -13.55 -11.90
CA SER A 64 -10.85 -12.74 -12.24
C SER A 64 -9.57 -13.59 -12.21
N GLY A 65 -8.78 -13.48 -13.28
CA GLY A 65 -7.42 -14.01 -13.35
C GLY A 65 -6.45 -13.23 -12.46
N LEU A 66 -5.18 -13.17 -12.85
CA LEU A 66 -4.18 -12.39 -12.13
C LEU A 66 -4.51 -10.90 -12.18
N VAL A 67 -4.18 -10.17 -11.11
CA VAL A 67 -4.27 -8.70 -11.08
C VAL A 67 -3.13 -8.15 -11.93
N GLU A 68 -3.46 -7.46 -13.02
CA GLU A 68 -2.46 -6.94 -13.97
C GLU A 68 -2.15 -5.45 -13.78
N GLU A 69 -3.04 -4.71 -13.11
CA GLU A 69 -2.86 -3.28 -12.82
C GLU A 69 -2.23 -3.06 -11.44
N ARG A 70 -1.31 -2.07 -11.34
CA ARG A 70 -0.71 -1.72 -10.05
C ARG A 70 -1.79 -1.17 -9.09
N PRO A 71 -1.88 -1.68 -7.86
CA PRO A 71 -2.86 -1.20 -6.90
C PRO A 71 -2.73 0.30 -6.62
N PHE A 72 -3.85 1.00 -6.52
CA PHE A 72 -3.91 2.37 -6.02
C PHE A 72 -4.93 2.41 -4.88
N ARG A 73 -4.49 2.80 -3.69
CA ARG A 73 -5.36 2.96 -2.52
C ARG A 73 -5.30 4.39 -2.03
N ALA A 74 -6.47 4.96 -1.73
CA ALA A 74 -6.62 6.31 -1.21
C ALA A 74 -7.61 6.30 -0.03
N PRO A 75 -7.21 5.79 1.15
CA PRO A 75 -8.11 5.77 2.31
C PRO A 75 -8.44 7.19 2.78
N HIS A 76 -9.67 7.38 3.26
CA HIS A 76 -10.09 8.63 3.88
C HIS A 76 -9.37 8.85 5.23
N HIS A 77 -9.13 10.12 5.62
CA HIS A 77 -8.39 10.47 6.85
C HIS A 77 -9.02 9.97 8.15
N THR A 78 -10.30 9.55 8.10
CA THR A 78 -11.01 8.90 9.22
C THR A 78 -10.67 7.41 9.39
N ILE A 79 -9.74 6.87 8.58
CA ILE A 79 -9.31 5.49 8.67
C ILE A 79 -8.71 5.17 10.05
N THR A 80 -9.01 3.98 10.56
CA THR A 80 -8.41 3.49 11.81
C THR A 80 -7.05 2.85 11.56
N ALA A 81 -6.18 2.84 12.57
CA ALA A 81 -4.90 2.14 12.48
C ALA A 81 -5.06 0.65 12.10
N THR A 82 -6.10 -0.01 12.63
CA THR A 82 -6.44 -1.40 12.29
C THR A 82 -6.87 -1.57 10.84
N ALA A 83 -7.58 -0.61 10.25
CA ALA A 83 -7.94 -0.68 8.83
C ALA A 83 -6.74 -0.41 7.92
N LEU A 84 -5.82 0.46 8.35
CA LEU A 84 -4.61 0.81 7.60
C LEU A 84 -3.61 -0.34 7.56
N ILE A 85 -3.34 -0.95 8.72
CA ILE A 85 -2.36 -2.05 8.89
C ILE A 85 -3.00 -3.40 8.56
N GLY A 86 -4.25 -3.58 8.97
CA GLY A 86 -4.97 -4.84 8.88
C GLY A 86 -5.34 -5.35 10.28
N GLY A 87 -6.21 -6.35 10.31
CA GLY A 87 -6.74 -6.87 11.56
C GLY A 87 -7.84 -7.90 11.34
N GLY A 88 -8.72 -8.03 12.33
CA GLY A 88 -9.75 -9.08 12.35
C GLY A 88 -9.78 -9.77 13.71
N ALA A 89 -11.00 -10.11 14.15
CA ALA A 89 -11.23 -10.72 15.46
C ALA A 89 -10.79 -12.19 15.53
N GLN A 90 -11.02 -12.95 14.46
CA GLN A 90 -10.69 -14.38 14.39
C GLN A 90 -9.62 -14.71 13.33
N ILE A 91 -9.77 -14.16 12.13
CA ILE A 91 -8.84 -14.39 11.01
C ILE A 91 -8.19 -13.04 10.66
N PRO A 92 -6.86 -12.92 10.78
CA PRO A 92 -6.13 -11.73 10.33
C PRO A 92 -6.32 -11.49 8.83
N ARG A 93 -6.72 -10.27 8.48
CA ARG A 93 -6.90 -9.80 7.12
C ARG A 93 -5.93 -8.66 6.82
N PRO A 94 -5.46 -8.55 5.56
CA PRO A 94 -4.62 -7.44 5.14
C PRO A 94 -5.37 -6.11 5.26
N GLY A 95 -4.64 -5.05 5.63
CA GLY A 95 -5.14 -3.67 5.60
C GLY A 95 -4.75 -2.93 4.32
N GLU A 96 -5.02 -1.63 4.29
CA GLU A 96 -4.71 -0.75 3.15
C GLU A 96 -3.23 -0.82 2.73
N CYS A 97 -2.30 -0.89 3.69
CA CYS A 97 -0.86 -1.00 3.41
C CYS A 97 -0.53 -2.23 2.55
N SER A 98 -1.12 -3.38 2.88
CA SER A 98 -0.90 -4.60 2.13
C SER A 98 -1.68 -4.62 0.82
N LEU A 99 -2.88 -4.02 0.79
CA LEU A 99 -3.66 -3.88 -0.44
C LEU A 99 -2.96 -2.95 -1.45
N SER A 100 -2.15 -1.99 -1.00
CA SER A 100 -1.30 -1.14 -1.83
C SER A 100 -0.02 -1.83 -2.33
N HIS A 101 0.23 -3.09 -1.98
CA HIS A 101 1.49 -3.75 -2.30
C HIS A 101 1.78 -3.73 -3.82
N GLY A 102 3.01 -3.41 -4.21
CA GLY A 102 3.42 -3.27 -5.61
C GLY A 102 2.85 -2.04 -6.31
N GLY A 103 2.14 -1.17 -5.60
CA GLY A 103 1.50 0.01 -6.16
C GLY A 103 1.64 1.23 -5.24
N ILE A 104 0.56 1.99 -5.08
CA ILE A 104 0.55 3.29 -4.41
C ILE A 104 -0.40 3.29 -3.21
N LEU A 105 0.05 3.90 -2.11
CA LEU A 105 -0.79 4.35 -1.01
C LEU A 105 -0.80 5.88 -1.04
N PHE A 106 -1.94 6.46 -1.39
CA PHE A 106 -2.14 7.91 -1.44
C PHE A 106 -2.87 8.39 -0.18
N LEU A 107 -2.28 9.35 0.53
CA LEU A 107 -2.88 10.00 1.69
C LEU A 107 -3.14 11.46 1.33
N ASP A 108 -4.41 11.77 1.04
CA ASP A 108 -4.82 13.14 0.75
C ASP A 108 -4.97 13.94 2.03
N GLU A 109 -4.43 15.16 2.06
CA GLU A 109 -4.46 16.00 3.26
C GLU A 109 -3.87 15.28 4.48
N ILE A 110 -2.61 14.80 4.36
CA ILE A 110 -1.87 14.12 5.44
C ILE A 110 -2.04 14.79 6.83
N PRO A 111 -2.03 16.13 6.96
CA PRO A 111 -2.23 16.77 8.27
C PRO A 111 -3.56 16.43 8.97
N GLU A 112 -4.60 16.02 8.22
CA GLU A 112 -5.91 15.62 8.76
C GLU A 112 -5.90 14.20 9.35
N PHE A 113 -4.89 13.39 9.05
CA PHE A 113 -4.76 12.05 9.63
C PHE A 113 -4.32 12.14 11.09
N SER A 114 -4.90 11.29 11.93
CA SER A 114 -4.45 11.21 13.32
C SER A 114 -2.98 10.81 13.41
N ARG A 115 -2.24 11.38 14.37
CA ARG A 115 -0.83 11.06 14.60
C ARG A 115 -0.60 9.55 14.75
N HIS A 116 -1.48 8.87 15.47
CA HIS A 116 -1.39 7.42 15.68
C HIS A 116 -1.46 6.63 14.35
N VAL A 117 -2.33 7.04 13.42
CA VAL A 117 -2.45 6.40 12.09
C VAL A 117 -1.18 6.62 11.25
N LEU A 118 -0.55 7.79 11.36
CA LEU A 118 0.72 8.06 10.67
C LEU A 118 1.89 7.30 11.31
N GLU A 119 1.91 7.16 12.63
CA GLU A 119 2.95 6.42 13.35
C GLU A 119 3.00 4.94 12.96
N VAL A 120 1.84 4.30 12.77
CA VAL A 120 1.79 2.89 12.37
C VAL A 120 2.31 2.65 10.96
N LEU A 121 2.40 3.67 10.10
CA LEU A 121 3.02 3.56 8.76
C LEU A 121 4.53 3.35 8.82
N ARG A 122 5.19 3.64 9.94
CA ARG A 122 6.65 3.47 10.04
C ARG A 122 7.09 2.04 9.72
N GLN A 123 6.43 1.04 10.31
CA GLN A 123 6.78 -0.36 10.09
C GLN A 123 6.69 -0.78 8.61
N PRO A 124 5.57 -0.56 7.89
CA PRO A 124 5.49 -0.95 6.48
C PRO A 124 6.45 -0.15 5.60
N LEU A 125 6.71 1.13 5.89
CA LEU A 125 7.66 1.94 5.12
C LEU A 125 9.13 1.50 5.32
N GLU A 126 9.49 1.07 6.52
CA GLU A 126 10.87 0.65 6.85
C GLU A 126 11.13 -0.81 6.40
N SER A 127 10.17 -1.72 6.62
CA SER A 127 10.37 -3.16 6.43
C SER A 127 9.72 -3.72 5.16
N GLY A 128 8.81 -2.98 4.52
CA GLY A 128 8.05 -3.45 3.37
C GLY A 128 7.07 -4.58 3.69
N VAL A 129 6.80 -4.86 4.97
CA VAL A 129 5.90 -5.90 5.44
C VAL A 129 5.07 -5.43 6.63
N VAL A 130 3.93 -6.06 6.83
CA VAL A 130 3.08 -5.88 8.01
C VAL A 130 2.88 -7.22 8.69
N THR A 131 3.18 -7.29 9.99
CA THR A 131 2.98 -8.50 10.79
C THR A 131 1.83 -8.30 11.77
N ILE A 132 0.83 -9.18 11.69
CA ILE A 132 -0.37 -9.17 12.52
C ILE A 132 -0.38 -10.42 13.40
N GLY A 133 -0.19 -10.23 14.71
CA GLY A 133 -0.29 -11.29 15.71
C GLY A 133 -1.68 -11.38 16.35
N ARG A 134 -2.20 -12.59 16.49
CA ARG A 134 -3.41 -12.92 17.28
C ARG A 134 -3.17 -14.19 18.11
N TYR A 135 -4.06 -14.43 19.08
CA TYR A 135 -3.94 -15.43 20.17
C TYR A 135 -3.26 -16.77 19.81
N LYS A 136 -3.40 -17.29 18.58
CA LYS A 136 -2.75 -18.54 18.13
C LYS A 136 -2.00 -18.45 16.80
N GLN A 137 -1.98 -17.29 16.13
CA GLN A 137 -1.45 -17.20 14.76
C GLN A 137 -0.80 -15.83 14.52
N VAL A 138 0.30 -15.85 13.77
CA VAL A 138 1.01 -14.65 13.31
C VAL A 138 1.04 -14.70 11.79
N PHE A 139 0.53 -13.65 11.15
CA PHE A 139 0.57 -13.54 9.69
C PHE A 139 1.42 -12.34 9.30
N THR A 140 2.25 -12.53 8.29
CA THR A 140 3.02 -11.46 7.67
C THR A 140 2.50 -11.25 6.26
N PHE A 141 2.08 -10.04 5.95
CA PHE A 141 1.64 -9.63 4.64
C PHE A 141 2.69 -8.69 4.02
N PRO A 142 2.99 -8.83 2.72
CA PRO A 142 3.83 -7.86 2.05
C PRO A 142 3.10 -6.51 1.96
N ALA A 143 3.86 -5.42 2.06
CA ALA A 143 3.38 -4.05 2.11
C ALA A 143 4.40 -3.06 1.53
N ARG A 144 5.14 -3.48 0.49
CA ARG A 144 5.97 -2.58 -0.31
C ARG A 144 5.06 -1.73 -1.19
N PHE A 145 4.94 -0.43 -0.94
CA PHE A 145 4.16 0.53 -1.74
C PHE A 145 4.90 1.87 -1.83
N LEU A 146 4.58 2.65 -2.86
CA LEU A 146 4.97 4.05 -2.97
C LEU A 146 3.99 4.89 -2.14
N LEU A 147 4.47 5.53 -1.07
CA LEU A 147 3.65 6.48 -0.31
C LEU A 147 3.65 7.83 -1.02
N ILE A 148 2.45 8.35 -1.27
CA ILE A 148 2.25 9.69 -1.79
C ILE A 148 1.37 10.45 -0.81
N GLY A 149 1.93 11.48 -0.20
CA GLY A 149 1.20 12.42 0.63
C GLY A 149 0.78 13.65 -0.16
N SER A 150 -0.40 14.18 0.12
CA SER A 150 -0.78 15.53 -0.26
C SER A 150 -0.92 16.38 0.99
N CYS A 151 -0.49 17.64 0.93
CA CYS A 151 -0.86 18.62 1.93
C CYS A 151 -1.13 19.97 1.28
N ASN A 152 -2.21 20.60 1.71
CA ASN A 152 -2.42 22.01 1.45
C ASN A 152 -1.52 22.77 2.44
N PRO A 153 -0.58 23.62 2.00
CA PRO A 153 -0.01 24.58 2.93
C PRO A 153 -1.21 25.35 3.46
N CYS A 154 -1.42 25.31 4.78
CA CYS A 154 -2.47 26.10 5.39
C CYS A 154 -2.40 27.51 4.79
N PRO A 155 -3.54 28.15 4.46
CA PRO A 155 -3.54 29.59 4.31
C PRO A 155 -3.11 30.12 5.69
N CYS A 156 -1.82 30.37 5.86
CA CYS A 156 -1.31 30.90 7.10
C CYS A 156 -1.99 32.25 7.31
N ARG A 157 -2.69 32.33 8.44
CA ARG A 157 -2.76 33.57 9.23
C ARG A 157 -1.36 34.12 9.47
#